data_AF-A0AAJ1EZS1-F1
#
_entry.id   AF-A0AAJ1EZS1-F1
#
_cell.length_a   1.000
_cell.length_b   1.000
_cell.length_c   1.000
_cell.angle_alpha   90.00
_cell.angle_beta   90.00
_cell.angle_gamma   90.00
#
_symmetry.space_group_name_H-M   'P 1'
#
loop_
_entity.id
_entity.type
_entity.pdbx_description
1 polymer ?
#
loop_
_entity_poly.entity_id
_entity_poly.type
_entity_poly.pdbx_seq_one_letter_code
_entity_poly.pdbx_strand_id
1 'polypeptide(L)'
;MSEENKDVVPFNEIQNSGINLDLAIKQAQVMTGILDSMGIEKATFKSGAHFHRDEKTNTATLATDGLMVQQGEHITTVIIRNENSTNKQALEELQSQNPLTQETMGSFSGRSQSWASVALAQLEEEE
;
A
#
# COMPACT_ATOMS: atom_id res chain seq x y z
N MET A 1 10.84 31.87 4.71
CA MET A 1 11.68 30.77 5.21
C MET A 1 11.36 30.64 6.69
N SER A 2 10.85 29.55 7.26
CA SER A 2 10.56 28.18 6.77
C SER A 2 10.29 27.37 8.04
N GLU A 3 9.07 26.85 8.28
CA GLU A 3 8.79 25.89 9.38
C GLU A 3 7.57 24.97 9.14
N GLU A 4 7.23 24.60 7.89
CA GLU A 4 6.09 23.69 7.62
C GLU A 4 6.46 22.26 7.19
N ASN A 5 7.75 21.90 7.13
CA ASN A 5 8.22 20.60 6.61
C ASN A 5 8.91 19.70 7.64
N LYS A 6 8.57 19.79 8.93
CA LYS A 6 9.21 18.96 9.98
C LYS A 6 8.53 17.62 10.28
N ASP A 7 7.31 17.37 9.80
CA ASP A 7 6.55 16.15 10.12
C ASP A 7 6.33 15.20 8.91
N VAL A 8 7.23 15.23 7.94
CA VAL A 8 7.26 14.20 6.89
C VAL A 8 8.22 13.10 7.35
N VAL A 9 7.67 12.08 8.01
CA VAL A 9 8.39 10.85 8.31
C VAL A 9 8.24 9.85 7.15
N PRO A 10 9.21 8.96 6.91
CA PRO A 10 9.04 7.83 6.01
C PRO A 10 7.76 7.04 6.29
N PHE A 11 7.05 6.60 5.25
CA PHE A 11 5.75 5.94 5.36
C PHE A 11 5.77 4.66 6.24
N ASN A 12 6.93 4.00 6.32
CA ASN A 12 7.17 2.84 7.18
C ASN A 12 7.36 3.19 8.67
N GLU A 13 7.39 4.46 9.04
CA GLU A 13 7.48 4.94 10.42
C GLU A 13 6.10 5.29 11.01
N ILE A 14 5.01 5.11 10.25
CA ILE A 14 3.64 5.20 10.77
C ILE A 14 3.38 3.97 11.67
N GLN A 15 3.45 4.14 13.00
CA GLN A 15 3.27 3.05 13.96
C GLN A 15 1.83 2.48 13.94
N ASN A 16 1.74 1.15 14.02
CA ASN A 16 0.53 0.32 13.95
C ASN A 16 -0.41 0.40 15.19
N SER A 17 -0.28 1.41 16.04
CA SER A 17 -1.21 1.67 17.15
C SER A 17 -1.50 3.17 17.19
N GLY A 18 -2.60 3.59 16.57
CA GLY A 18 -2.96 4.99 16.41
C GLY A 18 -2.51 5.61 15.09
N ILE A 19 -2.79 4.94 13.97
CA ILE A 19 -2.59 5.50 12.63
C ILE A 19 -3.35 6.84 12.57
N ASN A 20 -2.58 7.94 12.50
CA ASN A 20 -3.14 9.22 12.09
C ASN A 20 -3.44 9.11 10.58
N LEU A 21 -4.67 8.72 10.27
CA LEU A 21 -5.16 8.50 8.91
C LEU A 21 -4.89 9.70 8.01
N ASP A 22 -5.06 10.91 8.55
CA ASP A 22 -4.84 12.15 7.81
C ASP A 22 -3.35 12.29 7.42
N LEU A 23 -2.44 11.93 8.31
CA LEU A 23 -1.01 11.93 8.02
C LEU A 23 -0.65 10.87 6.96
N ALA A 24 -1.20 9.66 7.08
CA ALA A 24 -0.97 8.58 6.11
C ALA A 24 -1.47 8.96 4.71
N ILE A 25 -2.68 9.53 4.61
CA ILE A 25 -3.26 10.00 3.35
C ILE A 25 -2.40 11.12 2.76
N LYS A 26 -2.04 12.13 3.57
CA LYS A 26 -1.22 13.25 3.12
C LYS A 26 0.15 12.79 2.62
N GLN A 27 0.81 11.89 3.34
CA GLN A 27 2.09 11.32 2.92
C GLN A 27 1.96 10.53 1.62
N ALA A 28 0.93 9.70 1.49
CA ALA A 28 0.68 8.96 0.25
C ALA A 28 0.45 9.92 -0.94
N GLN A 29 -0.34 10.98 -0.77
CA GLN A 29 -0.57 12.01 -1.80
C GLN A 29 0.72 12.71 -2.24
N VAL A 30 1.52 13.16 -1.27
CA VAL A 30 2.81 13.81 -1.55
C VAL A 30 3.75 12.86 -2.28
N MET A 31 3.86 11.62 -1.80
CA MET A 31 4.76 10.62 -2.37
C MET A 31 4.34 10.20 -3.77
N THR A 32 3.04 9.97 -4.02
CA THR A 32 2.50 9.75 -5.36
C THR A 32 2.85 10.90 -6.29
N GLY A 33 2.62 12.15 -5.87
CA GLY A 33 2.92 13.33 -6.70
C GLY A 33 4.41 13.44 -7.07
N ILE A 34 5.31 13.11 -6.14
CA ILE A 34 6.76 13.07 -6.40
C ILE A 34 7.07 11.99 -7.45
N LEU A 35 6.59 10.76 -7.25
CA LEU A 35 6.87 9.63 -8.14
C LEU A 35 6.29 9.84 -9.55
N ASP A 36 5.07 10.40 -9.63
CA ASP A 36 4.45 10.79 -10.89
C ASP A 36 5.26 11.85 -11.62
N SER A 37 5.75 12.88 -10.90
CA SER A 37 6.57 13.94 -11.51
C SER A 37 7.90 13.43 -12.07
N MET A 38 8.37 12.28 -11.57
CA MET A 38 9.55 11.59 -12.06
C MET A 38 9.24 10.59 -13.18
N GLY A 39 7.97 10.39 -13.54
CA GLY A 39 7.54 9.39 -14.51
C GLY A 39 7.75 7.95 -14.04
N ILE A 40 7.70 7.70 -12.73
CA ILE A 40 7.87 6.37 -12.16
C ILE A 40 6.54 5.62 -12.19
N GLU A 41 6.48 4.49 -12.89
CA GLU A 41 5.30 3.61 -12.91
C GLU A 41 5.31 2.56 -11.78
N LYS A 42 6.49 2.15 -11.32
CA LYS A 42 6.66 1.14 -10.28
C LYS A 42 7.92 1.39 -9.48
N ALA A 43 7.82 1.30 -8.16
CA ALA A 43 8.97 1.40 -7.27
C ALA A 43 8.81 0.47 -6.07
N THR A 44 9.90 -0.20 -5.71
CA THR A 44 10.02 -0.95 -4.45
C THR A 44 11.03 -0.23 -3.57
N PHE A 45 10.59 0.19 -2.39
CA PHE A 45 11.42 0.90 -1.42
C PHE A 45 12.15 -0.09 -0.53
N LYS A 46 13.32 0.30 -0.01
CA LYS A 46 14.09 -0.53 0.94
C LYS A 46 13.31 -0.81 2.23
N SER A 47 12.32 0.02 2.57
CA SER A 47 11.40 -0.19 3.67
C SER A 47 10.41 -1.34 3.45
N GLY A 48 10.35 -1.91 2.24
CA GLY A 48 9.33 -2.89 1.85
C GLY A 48 8.03 -2.26 1.34
N ALA A 49 7.93 -0.92 1.33
CA ALA A 49 6.83 -0.27 0.64
C ALA A 49 6.92 -0.49 -0.87
N HIS A 50 5.78 -0.52 -1.53
CA HIS A 50 5.66 -0.68 -2.97
C HIS A 50 4.70 0.36 -3.52
N PHE A 51 5.13 0.98 -4.60
CA PHE A 51 4.33 1.89 -5.40
C PHE A 51 4.09 1.29 -6.77
N HIS A 52 2.87 1.44 -7.26
CA HIS A 52 2.49 1.10 -8.62
C HIS A 52 1.46 2.10 -9.17
N ARG A 53 1.73 2.63 -10.36
CA ARG A 53 0.78 3.40 -11.16
C ARG A 53 0.22 2.48 -12.26
N ASP A 54 -1.08 2.26 -12.24
CA ASP A 54 -1.79 1.61 -13.33
C ASP A 54 -2.23 2.70 -14.34
N GLU A 55 -1.60 2.71 -15.51
CA GLU A 55 -1.91 3.67 -16.57
C GLU A 55 -3.32 3.48 -17.17
N LYS A 56 -3.87 2.27 -17.12
CA LYS A 56 -5.20 1.98 -17.71
C LYS A 56 -6.31 2.63 -16.90
N THR A 57 -6.19 2.57 -15.58
CA THR A 57 -7.19 3.11 -14.64
C THR A 57 -6.77 4.46 -14.07
N ASN A 58 -5.56 4.92 -14.39
CA ASN A 58 -4.91 6.09 -13.80
C ASN A 58 -4.86 6.04 -12.27
N THR A 59 -4.74 4.84 -11.70
CA THR A 59 -4.75 4.62 -10.25
C THR A 59 -3.33 4.47 -9.72
N ALA A 60 -2.95 5.29 -8.75
CA ALA A 60 -1.72 5.11 -7.98
C ALA A 60 -2.00 4.28 -6.74
N THR A 61 -1.22 3.22 -6.52
CA THR A 61 -1.29 2.36 -5.35
C THR A 61 0.02 2.43 -4.59
N LEU A 62 -0.05 2.78 -3.31
CA LEU A 62 1.06 2.72 -2.37
C LEU A 62 0.70 1.72 -1.27
N ALA A 63 1.50 0.68 -1.09
CA ALA A 63 1.28 -0.35 -0.08
C ALA A 63 2.53 -0.55 0.79
N THR A 64 2.31 -0.77 2.08
CA THR A 64 3.31 -1.18 3.06
C THR A 64 2.66 -2.12 4.08
N ASP A 65 3.42 -2.62 5.05
CA ASP A 65 2.94 -3.63 5.99
C ASP A 65 1.69 -3.17 6.76
N GLY A 66 0.53 -3.71 6.39
CA GLY A 66 -0.76 -3.45 7.01
C GLY A 66 -1.48 -2.18 6.54
N LEU A 67 -0.92 -1.41 5.61
CA LEU A 67 -1.52 -0.17 5.11
C LEU A 67 -1.38 -0.07 3.59
N MET A 68 -2.47 0.28 2.92
CA MET A 68 -2.49 0.55 1.49
C MET A 68 -3.36 1.76 1.18
N VAL A 69 -2.88 2.59 0.26
CA VAL A 69 -3.59 3.77 -0.25
C VAL A 69 -3.70 3.63 -1.76
N GLN A 70 -4.92 3.72 -2.27
CA GLN A 70 -5.22 3.74 -3.70
C GLN A 70 -5.82 5.09 -4.07
N GLN A 71 -5.15 5.83 -4.94
CA GLN A 71 -5.57 7.14 -5.43
C GLN A 71 -6.01 6.98 -6.88
N GLY A 72 -7.32 7.00 -7.10
CA GLY A 72 -7.92 7.14 -8.42
C GLY A 72 -8.23 8.60 -8.73
N GLU A 73 -8.91 8.82 -9.86
CA GLU A 73 -9.23 10.18 -10.34
C GLU A 73 -10.21 10.93 -9.44
N HIS A 74 -11.18 10.22 -8.85
CA HIS A 74 -12.26 10.84 -8.06
C HIS A 74 -12.36 10.30 -6.63
N ILE A 75 -11.66 9.21 -6.33
CA ILE A 75 -11.74 8.52 -5.05
C ILE A 75 -10.33 8.20 -4.55
N THR A 76 -10.14 8.29 -3.23
CA THR A 76 -8.99 7.73 -2.54
C THR A 76 -9.49 6.70 -1.55
N THR A 77 -9.01 5.48 -1.69
CA THR A 77 -9.33 4.36 -0.80
C THR A 77 -8.14 4.09 0.10
N VAL A 78 -8.39 4.04 1.40
CA VAL A 78 -7.38 3.66 2.41
C VAL A 78 -7.81 2.33 3.01
N ILE A 79 -6.90 1.37 2.98
CA ILE A 79 -7.11 0.02 3.48
C ILE A 79 -6.09 -0.23 4.57
N ILE A 80 -6.60 -0.65 5.73
CA ILE A 80 -5.80 -0.93 6.92
C ILE A 80 -6.15 -2.32 7.39
N ARG A 81 -5.11 -3.13 7.65
CA ARG A 81 -5.29 -4.42 8.31
C ARG A 81 -5.69 -4.16 9.75
N ASN A 82 -6.87 -4.65 10.14
CA ASN A 82 -7.36 -4.50 11.50
C ASN A 82 -6.39 -5.09 12.52
N GLU A 83 -6.35 -4.48 13.71
CA GLU A 83 -5.60 -5.02 14.84
C GLU A 83 -6.10 -6.45 15.15
N ASN A 84 -5.16 -7.38 15.34
CA ASN A 84 -5.38 -8.83 15.53
C ASN A 84 -5.76 -9.64 14.28
N SER A 85 -5.95 -9.01 13.11
CA SER A 85 -6.09 -9.76 11.86
C SER A 85 -4.75 -10.29 11.38
N THR A 86 -4.74 -11.54 10.92
CA THR A 86 -3.57 -12.13 10.27
C THR A 86 -3.42 -11.63 8.84
N ASN A 87 -2.21 -11.78 8.27
CA ASN A 87 -1.99 -11.48 6.86
C ASN A 87 -2.91 -12.30 5.94
N LYS A 88 -3.13 -13.58 6.25
CA LYS A 88 -3.96 -14.48 5.44
C LYS A 88 -5.40 -13.97 5.34
N GLN A 89 -6.03 -13.69 6.49
CA GLN A 89 -7.40 -13.16 6.55
C GLN A 89 -7.56 -11.83 5.80
N ALA A 90 -6.60 -10.91 5.97
CA ALA A 90 -6.66 -9.62 5.30
C ALA A 90 -6.44 -9.73 3.78
N LEU A 91 -5.61 -10.68 3.34
CA LEU A 91 -5.40 -10.94 1.91
C LEU A 91 -6.59 -11.62 1.26
N GLU A 92 -7.25 -12.57 1.93
CA GLU A 92 -8.49 -13.20 1.48
C GLU A 92 -9.57 -12.14 1.19
N GLU A 93 -9.80 -11.23 2.14
CA GLU A 93 -10.74 -10.13 1.97
C GLU A 93 -10.34 -9.22 0.80
N LEU A 94 -9.06 -8.84 0.72
CA LEU A 94 -8.55 -8.00 -0.36
C LEU A 94 -8.72 -8.63 -1.74
N GLN A 95 -8.40 -9.91 -1.89
CA GLN A 95 -8.50 -10.63 -3.16
C GLN A 95 -9.96 -10.72 -3.65
N SER A 96 -10.90 -10.88 -2.72
CA SER A 96 -12.33 -10.93 -3.03
C SER A 96 -12.91 -9.57 -3.47
N GLN A 97 -12.34 -8.46 -2.99
CA GLN A 97 -12.88 -7.12 -3.20
C GLN A 97 -12.17 -6.34 -4.31
N ASN A 98 -10.87 -6.54 -4.49
CA ASN A 98 -10.06 -5.79 -5.44
C ASN A 98 -8.87 -6.64 -5.94
N PRO A 99 -8.87 -7.11 -7.19
CA PRO A 99 -7.74 -7.87 -7.74
C PRO A 99 -6.48 -6.99 -7.81
N LEU A 100 -5.55 -7.22 -6.89
CA LEU A 100 -4.28 -6.49 -6.82
C LEU A 100 -3.15 -7.30 -7.46
N THR A 101 -2.03 -6.64 -7.74
CA THR A 101 -0.80 -7.34 -8.15
C THR A 101 -0.16 -8.07 -6.96
N GLN A 102 0.58 -9.13 -7.25
CA GLN A 102 1.25 -9.93 -6.22
C GLN A 102 2.31 -9.13 -5.45
N GLU A 103 2.94 -8.14 -6.09
CA GLU A 103 3.88 -7.22 -5.42
C GLU A 103 3.18 -6.33 -4.39
N THR A 104 2.01 -5.80 -4.75
CA THR A 104 1.20 -4.97 -3.84
C THR A 104 0.71 -5.81 -2.66
N MET A 105 0.23 -7.03 -2.91
CA MET A 105 -0.20 -7.96 -1.85
C MET A 105 0.96 -8.39 -0.94
N GLY A 106 2.13 -8.68 -1.52
CA GLY A 106 3.35 -8.97 -0.76
C GLY A 106 3.70 -7.80 0.17
N SER A 107 3.72 -6.59 -0.38
CA SER A 107 4.07 -5.38 0.37
C SER A 107 3.06 -5.06 1.47
N PHE A 108 1.75 -5.20 1.19
CA PHE A 108 0.69 -5.07 2.20
C PHE A 108 0.84 -6.09 3.35
N SER A 109 1.39 -7.25 3.06
CA SER A 109 1.65 -8.30 4.06
C SER A 109 2.99 -8.12 4.80
N GLY A 110 3.79 -7.12 4.44
CA GLY A 110 5.16 -6.97 4.94
C GLY A 110 6.08 -8.11 4.48
N ARG A 111 5.79 -8.73 3.34
CA ARG A 111 6.47 -9.92 2.81
C ARG A 111 6.92 -9.72 1.36
N SER A 112 7.70 -10.66 0.82
CA SER A 112 8.09 -10.64 -0.58
C SER A 112 6.92 -10.98 -1.51
N GLN A 113 7.02 -10.56 -2.78
CA GLN A 113 6.07 -10.99 -3.82
C GLN A 113 5.99 -12.53 -3.94
N SER A 114 7.13 -13.23 -3.84
CA SER A 114 7.17 -14.70 -3.89
C SER A 114 6.38 -15.36 -2.75
N TRP A 115 6.37 -14.75 -1.56
CA TRP A 115 5.55 -15.24 -0.46
C TRP A 115 4.07 -15.04 -0.75
N ALA A 116 3.69 -13.89 -1.31
CA ALA A 116 2.30 -13.64 -1.70
C ALA A 116 1.81 -14.63 -2.77
N SER A 117 2.63 -14.97 -3.77
CA SER A 117 2.26 -15.99 -4.77
C SER A 117 1.92 -17.34 -4.13
N VAL A 118 2.71 -17.78 -3.16
CA VAL A 118 2.49 -19.06 -2.45
C VAL A 118 1.26 -18.97 -1.55
N ALA A 119 1.10 -17.86 -0.83
CA ALA A 119 -0.06 -17.65 0.03
C ALA A 119 -1.37 -17.66 -0.78
N LEU A 120 -1.40 -17.00 -1.94
CA LEU A 120 -2.57 -16.97 -2.82
C LEU A 120 -2.89 -18.34 -3.43
N ALA A 121 -1.87 -19.08 -3.86
CA ALA A 121 -2.06 -20.45 -4.35
C ALA A 121 -2.68 -21.36 -3.28
N GLN A 122 -2.29 -21.20 -2.01
CA GLN A 122 -2.89 -21.94 -0.89
C GLN A 122 -4.33 -21.52 -0.59
N LEU A 123 -4.71 -20.28 -0.89
CA LEU A 123 -6.10 -19.81 -0.75
C LEU A 123 -7.00 -20.40 -1.84
N GLU A 124 -6.51 -20.46 -3.07
CA GLU A 124 -7.25 -21.06 -4.19
C GLU A 124 -7.45 -22.59 -4.05
N GLU A 125 -6.57 -23.28 -3.31
CA GLU A 125 -6.69 -24.72 -3.04
C GLU A 125 -7.65 -25.07 -1.88
N GLU A 126 -8.03 -24.09 -1.05
CA GLU A 126 -8.92 -24.28 0.11
C GLU A 126 -10.41 -23.92 -0.17
N GLU A 127 -10.74 -23.44 -1.38
CA GLU A 127 -12.12 -23.28 -1.90
C GLU A 127 -12.68 -24.57 -2.53
#